data_AF-A0A417CP25-F1
#
_entry.id   AF-A0A417CP25-F1
#
_cell.length_a   1.000
_cell.length_b   1.000
_cell.length_c   1.000
_cell.angle_alpha   90.00
_cell.angle_beta   90.00
_cell.angle_gamma   90.00
#
_symmetry.space_group_name_H-M   'P 1'
#
loop_
_entity.id
_entity.type
_entity.pdbx_description
1 polymer ?
#
loop_
_entity_poly.entity_id
_entity_poly.type
_entity_poly.pdbx_seq_one_letter_code
_entity_poly.pdbx_strand_id
1 'polypeptide(L)'
;MEITRPDYYKEFSCIAGACPDTCCAGWQIVIDDKSLKKYKRVKGTFRNRLHNDIDWKEKVFRQYEKRCAFLNEDSLCDIYSEVGKRMLCDTCRKYPRHIEEFEGLREYSLSLSCPEAARILLGRREKVTFQTAEVPSPEETYDDFDYMLFTALEDTREYFLEVLQNRQIPMRLRMWKILAAASDFQRCVDRNQLFKWEEIRERHKASGYGEAFTSRVQKHMNKKAAPDELLKTMWKAVVPRMEVLRPGWQKFLKKNLQALYSSAESSGISPASVYSQNRADFEKAYPDWNIQEEQLLVYWIYTYFCGAVYDGEIFAKVKMAVVCTLLIHELDMGAYLKNGRVFCLEDQIDICYRFSRELEHSDLNLNAFEDLLAADKLFALENMLKIC
;
A
#
# COMPACT_ATOMS: atom_id res chain seq x y z
N MET A 1 22.70 -13.72 4.87
CA MET A 1 21.35 -13.15 4.64
C MET A 1 21.43 -11.67 4.93
N GLU A 2 21.10 -10.85 3.95
CA GLU A 2 20.94 -9.41 4.12
C GLU A 2 19.56 -9.09 4.70
N ILE A 3 19.48 -8.03 5.50
CA ILE A 3 18.22 -7.47 5.97
C ILE A 3 18.21 -5.99 5.64
N THR A 4 17.26 -5.59 4.79
CA THR A 4 16.99 -4.19 4.45
C THR A 4 15.73 -3.72 5.15
N ARG A 5 15.73 -2.49 5.68
CA ARG A 5 14.55 -1.87 6.30
C ARG A 5 14.57 -0.35 6.14
N PRO A 6 13.41 0.33 6.15
CA PRO A 6 13.37 1.78 6.20
C PRO A 6 13.91 2.30 7.55
N ASP A 7 14.49 3.49 7.53
CA ASP A 7 15.09 4.16 8.68
C ASP A 7 14.14 4.32 9.88
N TYR A 8 12.84 4.48 9.61
CA TYR A 8 11.80 4.59 10.64
C TYR A 8 11.30 3.25 11.21
N TYR A 9 11.75 2.09 10.68
CA TYR A 9 11.24 0.78 11.08
C TYR A 9 11.30 0.54 12.60
N LYS A 10 12.35 1.03 13.26
CA LYS A 10 12.55 0.88 14.70
C LYS A 10 11.73 1.84 15.56
N GLU A 11 11.16 2.89 14.97
CA GLU A 11 10.33 3.87 15.69
C GLU A 11 9.00 3.25 16.14
N PHE A 12 8.53 2.19 15.45
CA PHE A 12 7.25 1.57 15.77
C PHE A 12 7.25 0.85 17.13
N SER A 13 6.34 1.31 17.98
CA SER A 13 5.88 0.62 19.17
C SER A 13 4.35 0.60 19.20
N CYS A 14 3.74 -0.54 19.52
CA CYS A 14 2.28 -0.63 19.65
C CYS A 14 1.80 0.27 20.80
N ILE A 15 0.88 1.18 20.49
CA ILE A 15 0.27 2.12 21.45
C ILE A 15 -0.89 1.52 22.27
N ALA A 16 -1.15 0.22 22.09
CA ALA A 16 -2.12 -0.58 22.84
C ALA A 16 -3.49 0.11 22.96
N GLY A 17 -3.98 0.37 24.18
CA GLY A 17 -5.29 0.98 24.43
C GLY A 17 -5.45 2.40 23.93
N ALA A 18 -4.37 3.09 23.54
CA ALA A 18 -4.46 4.38 22.87
C ALA A 18 -4.73 4.24 21.35
N CYS A 19 -4.69 3.02 20.80
CA CYS A 19 -4.94 2.79 19.38
C CYS A 19 -6.43 3.03 19.07
N PRO A 20 -6.77 3.86 18.07
CA PRO A 20 -8.18 4.15 17.73
C PRO A 20 -8.89 2.96 17.07
N ASP A 21 -8.17 1.87 16.83
CA ASP A 21 -8.67 0.65 16.20
C ASP A 21 -8.00 -0.60 16.77
N THR A 22 -8.46 -1.76 16.36
CA THR A 22 -7.92 -3.06 16.73
C THR A 22 -7.33 -3.77 15.51
N CYS A 23 -6.15 -4.37 15.70
CA CYS A 23 -5.56 -5.27 14.71
C CYS A 23 -6.24 -6.64 14.68
N CYS A 24 -7.08 -6.98 15.66
CA CYS A 24 -7.67 -8.32 15.78
C CYS A 24 -9.09 -8.40 15.20
N ALA A 25 -9.37 -7.70 14.10
CA ALA A 25 -10.66 -7.79 13.42
C ALA A 25 -10.55 -7.59 11.90
N GLY A 26 -11.41 -8.26 11.15
CA GLY A 26 -11.54 -8.15 9.69
C GLY A 26 -10.68 -9.11 8.87
N TRP A 27 -9.76 -9.85 9.49
CA TRP A 27 -8.86 -10.79 8.81
C TRP A 27 -8.49 -11.96 9.71
N GLN A 28 -8.15 -13.10 9.12
CA GLN A 28 -7.91 -14.34 9.85
C GLN A 28 -6.50 -14.37 10.46
N ILE A 29 -6.42 -14.59 11.78
CA ILE A 29 -5.13 -14.71 12.48
C ILE A 29 -4.70 -16.17 12.49
N VAL A 30 -3.64 -16.47 11.74
CA VAL A 30 -2.95 -17.78 11.74
C VAL A 30 -2.04 -17.89 12.96
N ILE A 31 -1.91 -19.09 13.50
CA ILE A 31 -1.13 -19.40 14.70
C ILE A 31 0.04 -20.29 14.29
N ASP A 32 1.25 -19.86 14.62
CA ASP A 32 2.46 -20.67 14.43
C ASP A 32 2.47 -21.93 15.33
N ASP A 33 3.14 -22.98 14.86
CA ASP A 33 3.19 -24.28 15.56
C ASP A 33 3.80 -24.19 16.96
N LYS A 34 4.73 -23.26 17.20
CA LYS A 34 5.34 -23.06 18.51
C LYS A 34 4.34 -22.47 19.48
N SER A 35 3.49 -21.54 19.03
CA SER A 35 2.43 -20.95 19.84
C SER A 35 1.28 -21.91 20.09
N LEU A 36 0.89 -22.74 19.13
CA LEU A 36 -0.05 -23.84 19.37
C LEU A 36 0.42 -24.78 20.51
N LYS A 37 1.71 -25.14 20.51
CA LYS A 37 2.31 -25.95 21.59
C LYS A 37 2.27 -25.24 22.94
N LYS A 38 2.46 -23.91 22.98
CA LYS A 38 2.31 -23.11 24.21
C LYS A 38 0.86 -23.09 24.68
N TYR A 39 -0.10 -22.84 23.77
CA TYR A 39 -1.52 -22.74 24.08
C TYR A 39 -2.09 -24.03 24.69
N LYS A 40 -1.66 -25.20 24.20
CA LYS A 40 -2.02 -26.51 24.80
C LYS A 40 -1.64 -26.65 26.27
N ARG A 41 -0.59 -25.94 26.71
CA ARG A 41 -0.01 -26.03 28.06
C ARG A 41 -0.47 -24.92 28.99
N VAL A 42 -1.30 -23.99 28.52
CA VAL A 42 -1.84 -22.92 29.36
C VAL A 42 -2.67 -23.52 30.49
N LYS A 43 -2.51 -22.98 31.69
CA LYS A 43 -3.23 -23.35 32.91
C LYS A 43 -4.03 -22.14 33.40
N GLY A 44 -4.91 -22.37 34.37
CA GLY A 44 -5.76 -21.32 34.94
C GLY A 44 -7.09 -21.15 34.21
N THR A 45 -7.86 -20.15 34.62
CA THR A 45 -9.23 -19.89 34.17
C THR A 45 -9.31 -19.58 32.67
N PHE A 46 -8.32 -18.86 32.12
CA PHE A 46 -8.26 -18.52 30.70
C PHE A 46 -8.07 -19.72 29.76
N ARG A 47 -7.58 -20.86 30.28
CA ARG A 47 -7.29 -22.06 29.48
C ARG A 47 -8.48 -22.50 28.65
N ASN A 48 -9.67 -22.57 29.24
CA ASN A 48 -10.84 -23.15 28.57
C ASN A 48 -11.28 -22.29 27.39
N ARG A 49 -11.31 -20.96 27.57
CA ARG A 49 -11.57 -20.02 26.48
C ARG A 49 -10.51 -20.15 25.37
N LEU A 50 -9.23 -20.09 25.74
CA LEU A 50 -8.13 -20.26 24.79
C LEU A 50 -8.25 -21.54 23.96
N HIS A 51 -8.59 -22.67 24.60
CA HIS A 51 -8.63 -23.95 23.92
C HIS A 51 -9.86 -24.13 23.01
N ASN A 52 -10.99 -23.55 23.38
CA ASN A 52 -12.25 -23.64 22.62
C ASN A 52 -12.26 -22.68 21.42
N ASP A 53 -11.63 -21.52 21.58
CA ASP A 53 -11.59 -20.46 20.58
C ASP A 53 -10.41 -20.56 19.61
N ILE A 54 -9.68 -21.68 19.64
CA ILE A 54 -8.71 -22.05 18.61
C ILE A 54 -9.34 -23.12 17.70
N ASP A 55 -9.31 -22.88 16.39
CA ASP A 55 -9.45 -23.95 15.43
C ASP A 55 -8.11 -24.67 15.29
N TRP A 56 -7.98 -25.82 15.94
CA TRP A 56 -6.72 -26.57 15.99
C TRP A 56 -6.35 -27.24 14.67
N LYS A 57 -7.33 -27.45 13.79
CA LYS A 57 -7.12 -28.08 12.49
C LYS A 57 -6.58 -27.04 11.51
N GLU A 58 -7.27 -25.92 11.41
CA GLU A 58 -6.89 -24.81 10.52
C GLU A 58 -5.80 -23.92 11.13
N LYS A 59 -5.45 -24.15 12.40
CA LYS A 59 -4.42 -23.41 13.16
C LYS A 59 -4.70 -21.91 13.23
N VAL A 60 -5.95 -21.55 13.48
CA VAL A 60 -6.39 -20.14 13.51
C VAL A 60 -7.17 -19.82 14.78
N PHE A 61 -7.23 -18.55 15.15
CA PHE A 61 -8.19 -18.10 16.17
C PHE A 61 -9.59 -18.02 15.56
N ARG A 62 -10.59 -18.55 16.27
CA ARG A 62 -11.99 -18.39 15.89
C ARG A 62 -12.38 -16.91 15.87
N GLN A 63 -13.36 -16.61 15.04
CA GLN A 63 -13.90 -15.26 14.91
C GLN A 63 -15.41 -15.26 15.13
N TYR A 64 -15.87 -14.21 15.79
CA TYR A 64 -17.28 -13.91 15.98
C TYR A 64 -17.52 -12.50 15.42
N GLU A 65 -18.43 -12.37 14.46
CA GLU A 65 -18.69 -11.09 13.77
C GLU A 65 -17.42 -10.45 13.18
N LYS A 66 -16.52 -11.27 12.60
CA LYS A 66 -15.20 -10.86 12.09
C LYS A 66 -14.25 -10.26 13.14
N ARG A 67 -14.53 -10.39 14.44
CA ARG A 67 -13.62 -10.08 15.54
C ARG A 67 -12.96 -11.35 16.05
N CYS A 68 -11.67 -11.30 16.35
CA CYS A 68 -10.96 -12.39 17.03
C CYS A 68 -11.65 -12.70 18.37
N ALA A 69 -11.85 -13.99 18.67
CA ALA A 69 -12.48 -14.44 19.92
C ALA A 69 -11.77 -13.97 21.21
N PHE A 70 -10.50 -13.57 21.11
CA PHE A 70 -9.71 -13.06 22.22
C PHE A 70 -9.73 -11.54 22.36
N LEU A 71 -10.53 -10.85 21.55
CA LEU A 71 -10.71 -9.41 21.65
C LEU A 71 -11.82 -9.12 22.67
N ASN A 72 -11.50 -8.39 23.74
CA ASN A 72 -12.49 -8.04 24.78
C ASN A 72 -13.36 -6.83 24.38
N GLU A 73 -14.21 -6.42 25.31
CA GLU A 73 -15.15 -5.30 25.15
C GLU A 73 -14.41 -3.97 24.94
N ASP A 74 -13.26 -3.78 25.59
CA ASP A 74 -12.37 -2.64 25.41
C ASP A 74 -11.54 -2.71 24.11
N SER A 75 -11.77 -3.73 23.27
CA SER A 75 -11.03 -4.00 22.04
C SER A 75 -9.52 -4.22 22.26
N LEU A 76 -9.18 -4.81 23.42
CA LEU A 76 -7.84 -5.28 23.79
C LEU A 76 -7.76 -6.81 23.75
N CYS A 77 -6.54 -7.33 23.60
CA CYS A 77 -6.30 -8.77 23.44
C CYS A 77 -6.17 -9.47 24.80
N ASP A 78 -7.06 -10.41 25.09
CA ASP A 78 -7.05 -11.16 26.35
C ASP A 78 -5.90 -12.16 26.45
N ILE A 79 -5.34 -12.63 25.34
CA ILE A 79 -4.09 -13.43 25.39
C ILE A 79 -2.96 -12.58 25.99
N TYR A 80 -2.91 -11.29 25.67
CA TYR A 80 -1.91 -10.40 26.22
C TYR A 80 -2.15 -10.14 27.71
N SER A 81 -3.37 -9.78 28.11
CA SER A 81 -3.67 -9.40 29.50
C SER A 81 -3.65 -10.60 30.46
N GLU A 82 -4.18 -11.76 30.05
CA GLU A 82 -4.34 -12.93 30.94
C GLU A 82 -3.06 -13.77 31.04
N VAL A 83 -2.35 -13.96 29.92
CA VAL A 83 -1.20 -14.89 29.86
C VAL A 83 0.08 -14.25 29.34
N GLY A 84 0.07 -12.95 29.06
CA GLY A 84 1.24 -12.12 28.83
C GLY A 84 1.74 -12.05 27.38
N LYS A 85 2.45 -10.97 27.05
CA LYS A 85 3.04 -10.69 25.71
C LYS A 85 3.83 -11.86 25.08
N ARG A 86 4.46 -12.71 25.89
CA ARG A 86 5.26 -13.87 25.40
C ARG A 86 4.41 -15.02 24.85
N MET A 87 3.10 -14.97 25.10
CA MET A 87 2.12 -15.93 24.60
C MET A 87 1.58 -15.58 23.23
N LEU A 88 1.62 -14.31 22.79
CA LEU A 88 1.21 -13.95 21.43
C LEU A 88 1.92 -14.81 20.37
N CYS A 89 1.14 -15.29 19.40
CA CYS A 89 1.66 -15.96 18.22
C CYS A 89 2.47 -15.01 17.35
N ASP A 90 3.22 -15.57 16.42
CA ASP A 90 4.09 -14.82 15.52
C ASP A 90 3.31 -13.75 14.74
N THR A 91 2.14 -14.07 14.20
CA THR A 91 1.27 -13.13 13.50
C THR A 91 0.93 -11.91 14.36
N CYS A 92 0.42 -12.12 15.59
CA CYS A 92 0.09 -11.04 16.51
C CYS A 92 1.31 -10.26 17.02
N ARG A 93 2.47 -10.94 17.16
CA ARG A 93 3.70 -10.33 17.67
C ARG A 93 4.41 -9.48 16.62
N LYS A 94 4.39 -9.93 15.38
CA LYS A 94 5.08 -9.30 14.25
C LYS A 94 4.27 -8.11 13.74
N TYR A 95 2.94 -8.21 13.66
CA TYR A 95 2.09 -7.13 13.18
C TYR A 95 2.42 -5.77 13.83
N PRO A 96 2.54 -4.68 13.06
CA PRO A 96 2.34 -4.53 11.61
C PRO A 96 3.62 -4.72 10.79
N ARG A 97 4.66 -5.35 11.35
CA ARG A 97 5.89 -5.64 10.61
C ARG A 97 5.60 -6.69 9.54
N HIS A 98 5.82 -6.30 8.30
CA HIS A 98 5.81 -7.16 7.13
C HIS A 98 7.26 -7.54 6.81
N ILE A 99 7.46 -8.76 6.33
CA ILE A 99 8.76 -9.28 5.90
C ILE A 99 8.54 -9.91 4.54
N GLU A 100 9.19 -9.38 3.52
CA GLU A 100 9.30 -9.99 2.21
C GLU A 100 10.63 -10.76 2.14
N GLU A 101 10.61 -11.98 1.60
CA GLU A 101 11.79 -12.86 1.57
C GLU A 101 12.18 -13.19 0.12
N PHE A 102 13.33 -12.67 -0.30
CA PHE A 102 13.99 -12.99 -1.56
C PHE A 102 15.20 -13.90 -1.31
N GLU A 103 15.80 -14.46 -2.36
CA GLU A 103 17.03 -15.21 -2.17
C GLU A 103 18.14 -14.31 -1.59
N GLY A 104 18.64 -14.67 -0.41
CA GLY A 104 19.75 -13.97 0.22
C GLY A 104 19.41 -12.62 0.86
N LEU A 105 18.18 -12.12 0.69
CA LEU A 105 17.70 -10.83 1.20
C LEU A 105 16.33 -10.95 1.87
N ARG A 106 16.18 -10.34 3.05
CA ARG A 106 14.86 -10.08 3.65
C ARG A 106 14.59 -8.59 3.77
N GLU A 107 13.43 -8.16 3.33
CA GLU A 107 13.01 -6.77 3.37
C GLU A 107 11.91 -6.55 4.38
N TYR A 108 12.15 -5.63 5.32
CA TYR A 108 11.28 -5.41 6.45
C TYR A 108 10.54 -4.08 6.26
N SER A 109 9.22 -4.09 6.31
CA SER A 109 8.38 -2.88 6.24
C SER A 109 7.36 -2.84 7.37
N LEU A 110 6.62 -1.73 7.49
CA LEU A 110 5.50 -1.58 8.41
C LEU A 110 4.23 -1.36 7.60
N SER A 111 3.29 -2.31 7.65
CA SER A 111 2.03 -2.20 6.94
C SER A 111 1.24 -0.97 7.40
N LEU A 112 0.75 -0.19 6.45
CA LEU A 112 -0.03 1.02 6.72
C LEU A 112 -1.40 0.73 7.31
N SER A 113 -1.83 -0.54 7.33
CA SER A 113 -3.08 -1.00 7.96
C SER A 113 -3.14 -0.76 9.48
N CYS A 114 -1.99 -0.44 10.10
CA CYS A 114 -1.89 -0.03 11.49
C CYS A 114 -1.88 1.51 11.60
N PRO A 115 -2.79 2.11 12.41
CA PRO A 115 -2.83 3.56 12.58
C PRO A 115 -1.51 4.18 13.03
N GLU A 116 -0.77 3.51 13.91
CA GLU A 116 0.52 4.00 14.41
C GLU A 116 1.63 3.91 13.34
N ALA A 117 1.61 2.86 12.50
CA ALA A 117 2.54 2.77 11.37
C ALA A 117 2.26 3.85 10.33
N ALA A 118 0.98 4.08 10.00
CA ALA A 118 0.55 5.17 9.14
C ALA A 118 0.94 6.54 9.71
N ARG A 119 0.75 6.77 11.02
CA ARG A 119 1.18 8.00 11.70
C ARG A 119 2.69 8.22 11.61
N ILE A 120 3.49 7.18 11.82
CA ILE A 120 4.95 7.25 11.69
C ILE A 120 5.32 7.63 10.25
N LEU A 121 4.75 6.99 9.22
CA LEU A 121 5.09 7.31 7.83
C LEU A 121 4.61 8.72 7.42
N LEU A 122 3.33 9.02 7.61
CA LEU A 122 2.68 10.26 7.14
C LEU A 122 3.11 11.50 7.94
N GLY A 123 3.58 11.31 9.17
CA GLY A 123 4.14 12.38 10.00
C GLY A 123 5.57 12.78 9.63
N ARG A 124 6.23 12.07 8.71
CA ARG A 124 7.63 12.33 8.34
C ARG A 124 7.75 13.43 7.30
N ARG A 125 8.70 14.34 7.56
CA ARG A 125 9.14 15.36 6.61
C ARG A 125 10.38 14.98 5.84
N GLU A 126 11.28 14.20 6.45
CA GLU A 126 12.52 13.75 5.79
C GLU A 126 12.26 12.66 4.77
N LYS A 127 13.15 12.55 3.78
CA LYS A 127 13.12 11.46 2.82
C LYS A 127 13.41 10.15 3.53
N VAL A 128 12.64 9.10 3.22
CA VAL A 128 12.90 7.75 3.74
C VAL A 128 14.21 7.23 3.16
N THR A 129 15.07 6.70 4.03
CA THR A 129 16.29 6.00 3.63
C THR A 129 16.19 4.54 4.03
N PHE A 130 16.93 3.68 3.33
CA PHE A 130 16.92 2.24 3.57
C PHE A 130 18.28 1.79 4.10
N GLN A 131 18.26 0.92 5.10
CA GLN A 131 19.45 0.45 5.80
C GLN A 131 19.56 -1.06 5.63
N THR A 132 20.67 -1.51 5.06
CA THR A 132 21.00 -2.92 4.87
C THR A 132 22.02 -3.37 5.91
N ALA A 133 21.83 -4.56 6.46
CA ALA A 133 22.79 -5.21 7.34
C ALA A 133 22.85 -6.71 7.05
N GLU A 134 24.05 -7.26 7.05
CA GLU A 134 24.24 -8.71 6.98
C GLU A 134 24.01 -9.36 8.35
N VAL A 135 23.28 -10.46 8.35
CA VAL A 135 23.10 -11.30 9.53
C VAL A 135 23.48 -12.76 9.23
N PRO A 136 24.05 -13.48 10.22
CA PRO A 136 24.25 -14.91 10.11
C PRO A 136 22.91 -15.62 9.90
N SER A 137 22.83 -16.43 8.87
CA SER A 137 21.66 -17.25 8.53
C SER A 137 22.15 -18.54 7.88
N PRO A 138 21.42 -19.66 8.03
CA PRO A 138 21.60 -20.79 7.14
C PRO A 138 21.50 -20.34 5.67
N GLU A 139 22.28 -20.99 4.79
CA GLU A 139 22.06 -20.88 3.35
C GLU A 139 20.67 -21.46 3.04
N GLU A 140 19.82 -20.64 2.43
CA GLU A 140 18.48 -20.98 1.96
C GLU A 140 18.53 -20.81 0.45
N THR A 141 18.24 -21.88 -0.31
CA THR A 141 18.24 -21.86 -1.78
C THR A 141 16.84 -22.11 -2.34
N TYR A 142 16.40 -21.22 -3.22
CA TYR A 142 15.15 -21.27 -3.95
C TYR A 142 15.46 -21.62 -5.42
N ASP A 143 15.25 -22.88 -5.79
CA ASP A 143 15.67 -23.43 -7.10
C ASP A 143 15.09 -22.67 -8.32
N ASP A 144 13.91 -22.06 -8.16
CA ASP A 144 13.18 -21.37 -9.23
C ASP A 144 13.32 -19.83 -9.17
N PHE A 145 14.25 -19.29 -8.38
CA PHE A 145 14.41 -17.83 -8.25
C PHE A 145 15.12 -17.20 -9.45
N ASP A 146 14.48 -16.24 -10.12
CA ASP A 146 15.09 -15.49 -11.23
C ASP A 146 16.00 -14.37 -10.71
N TYR A 147 17.26 -14.71 -10.43
CA TYR A 147 18.29 -13.78 -9.99
C TYR A 147 18.52 -12.61 -10.94
N MET A 148 18.40 -12.84 -12.26
CA MET A 148 18.66 -11.80 -13.25
C MET A 148 17.53 -10.78 -13.24
N LEU A 149 16.28 -11.25 -13.18
CA LEU A 149 15.12 -10.37 -13.03
C LEU A 149 15.16 -9.63 -11.70
N PHE A 150 15.49 -10.32 -10.61
CA PHE A 150 15.58 -9.70 -9.29
C PHE A 150 16.62 -8.57 -9.26
N THR A 151 17.83 -8.82 -9.77
CA THR A 151 18.88 -7.79 -9.89
C THR A 151 18.38 -6.57 -10.68
N ALA A 152 17.71 -6.83 -11.81
CA ALA A 152 17.17 -5.75 -12.63
C ALA A 152 16.04 -4.97 -11.93
N LEU A 153 15.22 -5.64 -11.11
CA LEU A 153 14.19 -5.03 -10.28
C LEU A 153 14.82 -4.17 -9.17
N GLU A 154 15.83 -4.64 -8.47
CA GLU A 154 16.50 -3.86 -7.42
C GLU A 154 17.10 -2.56 -7.97
N ASP A 155 17.85 -2.64 -9.06
CA ASP A 155 18.42 -1.44 -9.69
C ASP A 155 17.33 -0.46 -10.16
N THR A 156 16.24 -1.01 -10.72
CA THR A 156 15.14 -0.19 -11.23
C THR A 156 14.37 0.46 -10.08
N ARG A 157 14.23 -0.24 -8.95
CA ARG A 157 13.63 0.27 -7.73
C ARG A 157 14.45 1.43 -7.17
N GLU A 158 15.78 1.30 -7.10
CA GLU A 158 16.66 2.38 -6.68
C GLU A 158 16.42 3.63 -7.54
N TYR A 159 16.40 3.47 -8.87
CA TYR A 159 16.07 4.55 -9.79
C TYR A 159 14.68 5.16 -9.54
N PHE A 160 13.65 4.35 -9.27
CA PHE A 160 12.31 4.86 -8.95
C PHE A 160 12.29 5.64 -7.65
N LEU A 161 13.00 5.19 -6.62
CA LEU A 161 13.13 5.90 -5.36
C LEU A 161 13.85 7.24 -5.55
N GLU A 162 14.92 7.30 -6.34
CA GLU A 162 15.59 8.56 -6.71
C GLU A 162 14.64 9.55 -7.40
N VAL A 163 13.86 9.06 -8.38
CA VAL A 163 12.86 9.86 -9.10
C VAL A 163 11.79 10.38 -8.14
N LEU A 164 11.22 9.48 -7.33
CA LEU A 164 10.13 9.80 -6.40
C LEU A 164 10.58 10.76 -5.32
N GLN A 165 11.81 10.68 -4.84
CA GLN A 165 12.32 11.56 -3.79
C GLN A 165 12.95 12.85 -4.33
N ASN A 166 12.92 13.11 -5.64
CA ASN A 166 13.42 14.36 -6.19
C ASN A 166 12.40 15.51 -6.04
N ARG A 167 12.38 16.11 -4.86
CA ARG A 167 11.47 17.21 -4.49
C ARG A 167 11.63 18.50 -5.31
N GLN A 168 12.66 18.61 -6.15
CA GLN A 168 12.81 19.73 -7.09
C GLN A 168 11.88 19.59 -8.31
N ILE A 169 11.35 18.38 -8.53
CA ILE A 169 10.49 18.04 -9.67
C ILE A 169 9.04 17.88 -9.18
N PRO A 170 8.05 18.51 -9.84
CA PRO A 170 6.63 18.33 -9.50
C PRO A 170 6.23 16.85 -9.46
N MET A 171 5.45 16.42 -8.46
CA MET A 171 5.10 15.00 -8.27
C MET A 171 4.50 14.34 -9.51
N ARG A 172 3.63 15.04 -10.23
CA ARG A 172 3.08 14.57 -11.50
C ARG A 172 4.16 14.13 -12.50
N LEU A 173 5.25 14.88 -12.63
CA LEU A 173 6.34 14.54 -13.55
C LEU A 173 7.16 13.35 -13.04
N ARG A 174 7.28 13.19 -11.72
CA ARG A 174 7.90 12.02 -11.08
C ARG A 174 7.07 10.75 -11.35
N MET A 175 5.74 10.82 -11.17
CA MET A 175 4.82 9.71 -11.49
C MET A 175 4.84 9.35 -12.98
N TRP A 176 4.81 10.33 -13.88
CA TRP A 176 4.95 10.08 -15.32
C TRP A 176 6.26 9.36 -15.66
N LYS A 177 7.34 9.69 -14.96
CA LYS A 177 8.65 9.09 -15.20
C LYS A 177 8.67 7.62 -14.81
N ILE A 178 8.22 7.27 -13.59
CA ILE A 178 8.19 5.88 -13.15
C ILE A 178 7.20 5.04 -13.98
N LEU A 179 6.06 5.59 -14.38
CA LEU A 179 5.09 4.89 -15.24
C LEU A 179 5.66 4.60 -16.63
N ALA A 180 6.33 5.58 -17.25
CA ALA A 180 6.96 5.40 -18.54
C ALA A 180 8.13 4.39 -18.48
N ALA A 181 8.94 4.47 -17.44
CA ALA A 181 10.06 3.56 -17.22
C ALA A 181 9.59 2.12 -16.95
N ALA A 182 8.60 1.93 -16.08
CA ALA A 182 8.02 0.63 -15.79
C ALA A 182 7.35 0.01 -17.02
N SER A 183 6.63 0.80 -17.82
CA SER A 183 6.02 0.29 -19.06
C SER A 183 7.06 -0.14 -20.09
N ASP A 184 8.18 0.58 -20.21
CA ASP A 184 9.26 0.17 -21.10
C ASP A 184 10.03 -1.04 -20.56
N PHE A 185 10.18 -1.15 -19.24
CA PHE A 185 10.81 -2.30 -18.60
C PHE A 185 9.96 -3.57 -18.76
N GLN A 186 8.64 -3.50 -18.52
CA GLN A 186 7.72 -4.61 -18.80
C GLN A 186 7.86 -5.10 -20.24
N ARG A 187 7.80 -4.20 -21.23
CA ARG A 187 7.96 -4.55 -22.65
C ARG A 187 9.32 -5.20 -22.95
N CYS A 188 10.34 -4.87 -22.18
CA CYS A 188 11.66 -5.46 -22.30
C CYS A 188 11.63 -6.93 -21.87
N VAL A 189 11.02 -7.21 -20.72
CA VAL A 189 10.82 -8.57 -20.19
C VAL A 189 9.92 -9.39 -21.09
N ASP A 190 8.76 -8.85 -21.51
CA ASP A 190 7.83 -9.52 -22.43
C ASP A 190 8.48 -9.95 -23.77
N ARG A 191 9.55 -9.26 -24.17
CA ARG A 191 10.29 -9.53 -25.42
C ARG A 191 11.51 -10.42 -25.20
N ASN A 192 11.71 -10.97 -24.00
CA ASN A 192 12.92 -11.69 -23.60
C ASN A 192 14.20 -10.86 -23.82
N GLN A 193 14.12 -9.56 -23.57
CA GLN A 193 15.23 -8.62 -23.74
C GLN A 193 15.77 -8.10 -22.41
N LEU A 194 15.52 -8.83 -21.30
CA LEU A 194 15.85 -8.40 -19.94
C LEU A 194 17.21 -7.72 -19.87
N PHE A 195 18.26 -8.31 -20.48
CA PHE A 195 19.63 -7.78 -20.62
C PHE A 195 19.80 -6.30 -21.02
N LYS A 196 18.74 -5.62 -21.48
CA LYS A 196 18.72 -4.17 -21.77
C LYS A 196 18.21 -3.30 -20.61
N TRP A 197 17.95 -3.86 -19.42
CA TRP A 197 17.35 -3.11 -18.30
C TRP A 197 18.18 -1.86 -17.94
N GLU A 198 19.50 -1.98 -17.94
CA GLU A 198 20.41 -0.86 -17.69
C GLU A 198 20.31 0.22 -18.77
N GLU A 199 20.31 -0.16 -20.05
CA GLU A 199 20.16 0.79 -21.17
C GLU A 199 18.82 1.55 -21.07
N ILE A 200 17.75 0.87 -20.66
CA ILE A 200 16.43 1.47 -20.44
C ILE A 200 16.50 2.47 -19.29
N ARG A 201 17.11 2.10 -18.16
CA ARG A 201 17.30 2.97 -16.99
C ARG A 201 18.09 4.21 -17.34
N GLU A 202 19.24 4.06 -17.98
CA GLU A 202 20.10 5.18 -18.38
C GLU A 202 19.42 6.10 -19.41
N ARG A 203 18.65 5.55 -20.36
CA ARG A 203 17.83 6.35 -21.28
C ARG A 203 16.79 7.19 -20.53
N HIS A 204 16.13 6.64 -19.52
CA HIS A 204 15.13 7.36 -18.72
C HIS A 204 15.78 8.43 -17.84
N LYS A 205 16.94 8.16 -17.23
CA LYS A 205 17.77 9.17 -16.53
C LYS A 205 18.18 10.32 -17.46
N ALA A 206 18.79 10.00 -18.61
CA ALA A 206 19.26 10.99 -19.58
C ALA A 206 18.15 11.85 -20.18
N SER A 207 16.93 11.30 -20.31
CA SER A 207 15.79 12.05 -20.87
C SER A 207 15.33 13.24 -20.00
N GLY A 208 15.70 13.27 -18.71
CA GLY A 208 15.30 14.33 -17.79
C GLY A 208 13.78 14.56 -17.74
N TYR A 209 13.37 15.80 -17.43
CA TYR A 209 11.95 16.17 -17.30
C TYR A 209 11.52 17.32 -18.24
N GLY A 210 12.38 17.66 -19.20
CA GLY A 210 12.14 18.78 -20.12
C GLY A 210 11.10 18.52 -21.20
N GLU A 211 10.97 19.48 -22.12
CA GLU A 211 9.93 19.50 -23.16
C GLU A 211 9.89 18.23 -24.03
N ALA A 212 11.05 17.64 -24.33
CA ALA A 212 11.13 16.40 -25.12
C ALA A 212 10.43 15.23 -24.41
N PHE A 213 10.60 15.11 -23.09
CA PHE A 213 9.95 14.08 -22.28
C PHE A 213 8.44 14.37 -22.16
N THR A 214 8.08 15.59 -21.75
CA THR A 214 6.67 15.95 -21.53
C THR A 214 5.85 15.85 -22.82
N SER A 215 6.42 16.23 -23.97
CA SER A 215 5.76 16.10 -25.27
C SER A 215 5.53 14.63 -25.66
N ARG A 216 6.48 13.74 -25.35
CA ARG A 216 6.30 12.29 -25.59
C ARG A 216 5.19 11.72 -24.72
N VAL A 217 5.15 12.09 -23.44
CA VAL A 217 4.07 11.69 -22.52
C VAL A 217 2.71 12.18 -23.02
N GLN A 218 2.59 13.46 -23.37
CA GLN A 218 1.35 14.05 -23.86
C GLN A 218 0.84 13.42 -25.17
N LYS A 219 1.75 12.92 -26.03
CA LYS A 219 1.36 12.19 -27.25
C LYS A 219 0.70 10.85 -26.95
N HIS A 220 1.14 10.15 -25.90
CA HIS A 220 0.59 8.86 -25.49
C HIS A 220 -0.63 8.98 -24.58
N MET A 221 -0.83 10.14 -23.94
CA MET A 221 -1.91 10.36 -22.98
C MET A 221 -3.31 10.29 -23.61
N ASN A 222 -4.27 9.74 -22.86
CA ASN A 222 -5.68 9.74 -23.28
C ASN A 222 -6.22 11.18 -23.40
N LYS A 223 -6.73 11.53 -24.58
CA LYS A 223 -7.29 12.85 -24.90
C LYS A 223 -8.81 12.93 -24.81
N LYS A 224 -9.49 11.78 -24.70
CA LYS A 224 -10.96 11.67 -24.75
C LYS A 224 -11.58 11.78 -23.37
N ALA A 225 -11.01 11.08 -22.38
CA ALA A 225 -11.57 11.01 -21.04
C ALA A 225 -11.00 12.11 -20.13
N ALA A 226 -11.85 12.70 -19.31
CA ALA A 226 -11.42 13.62 -18.25
C ALA A 226 -10.77 12.82 -17.08
N PRO A 227 -9.77 13.36 -16.38
CA PRO A 227 -9.07 12.65 -15.31
C PRO A 227 -10.01 12.17 -14.18
N ASP A 228 -10.96 13.01 -13.79
CA ASP A 228 -11.96 12.73 -12.76
C ASP A 228 -12.93 11.62 -13.15
N GLU A 229 -13.37 11.59 -14.42
CA GLU A 229 -14.20 10.50 -14.93
C GLU A 229 -13.43 9.16 -15.00
N LEU A 230 -12.12 9.20 -15.29
CA LEU A 230 -11.27 8.01 -15.21
C LEU A 230 -11.15 7.51 -13.77
N LEU A 231 -10.85 8.37 -12.80
CA LEU A 231 -10.77 8.00 -11.39
C LEU A 231 -12.11 7.48 -10.84
N LYS A 232 -13.23 8.12 -11.20
CA LYS A 232 -14.59 7.65 -10.87
C LYS A 232 -14.87 6.27 -11.46
N THR A 233 -14.38 6.00 -12.67
CA THR A 233 -14.50 4.68 -13.31
C THR A 233 -13.58 3.65 -12.66
N MET A 234 -12.38 4.03 -12.23
CA MET A 234 -11.45 3.16 -11.49
C MET A 234 -12.05 2.73 -10.16
N TRP A 235 -12.65 3.64 -9.39
CA TRP A 235 -13.41 3.27 -8.18
C TRP A 235 -14.51 2.24 -8.45
N LYS A 236 -15.27 2.41 -9.54
CA LYS A 236 -16.33 1.47 -9.95
C LYS A 236 -15.78 0.11 -10.40
N ALA A 237 -14.54 0.06 -10.90
CA ALA A 237 -13.89 -1.18 -11.31
C ALA A 237 -13.26 -1.93 -10.12
N VAL A 238 -12.59 -1.19 -9.22
CA VAL A 238 -11.84 -1.74 -8.08
C VAL A 238 -12.77 -2.25 -6.98
N VAL A 239 -13.73 -1.44 -6.53
CA VAL A 239 -14.54 -1.74 -5.34
C VAL A 239 -15.31 -3.06 -5.45
N PRO A 240 -15.96 -3.40 -6.59
CA PRO A 240 -16.68 -4.67 -6.70
C PRO A 240 -15.79 -5.90 -6.78
N ARG A 241 -14.48 -5.75 -7.07
CA ARG A 241 -13.52 -6.85 -7.16
C ARG A 241 -12.95 -7.24 -5.80
N MET A 242 -12.99 -6.34 -4.83
CA MET A 242 -12.46 -6.56 -3.49
C MET A 242 -13.56 -7.08 -2.55
N GLU A 243 -13.19 -8.03 -1.71
CA GLU A 243 -13.95 -8.41 -0.53
C GLU A 243 -13.99 -7.25 0.47
N VAL A 244 -15.09 -7.15 1.21
CA VAL A 244 -15.25 -6.17 2.28
C VAL A 244 -14.83 -6.77 3.61
N LEU A 245 -13.70 -6.31 4.15
CA LEU A 245 -13.15 -6.81 5.41
C LEU A 245 -13.86 -6.18 6.61
N ARG A 246 -14.06 -4.85 6.60
CA ARG A 246 -14.76 -4.12 7.67
C ARG A 246 -16.19 -3.73 7.25
N PRO A 247 -17.22 -3.99 8.07
CA PRO A 247 -18.62 -3.66 7.74
C PRO A 247 -18.89 -2.19 7.36
N GLY A 248 -18.08 -1.26 7.87
CA GLY A 248 -18.22 0.18 7.60
C GLY A 248 -17.61 0.67 6.29
N TRP A 249 -16.84 -0.17 5.57
CA TRP A 249 -16.01 0.25 4.43
C TRP A 249 -16.83 0.88 3.29
N GLN A 250 -17.89 0.21 2.84
CA GLN A 250 -18.74 0.71 1.76
C GLN A 250 -19.40 2.06 2.12
N LYS A 251 -19.83 2.21 3.38
CA LYS A 251 -20.41 3.46 3.88
C LYS A 251 -19.36 4.58 3.94
N PHE A 252 -18.13 4.25 4.33
CA PHE A 252 -16.99 5.16 4.35
C PHE A 252 -16.66 5.66 2.94
N LEU A 253 -16.47 4.75 1.98
CA LEU A 253 -16.26 5.09 0.57
C LEU A 253 -17.38 5.98 0.02
N LYS A 254 -18.64 5.55 0.20
CA LYS A 254 -19.80 6.31 -0.30
C LYS A 254 -19.81 7.74 0.24
N LYS A 255 -19.57 7.93 1.55
CA LYS A 255 -19.59 9.27 2.16
C LYS A 255 -18.51 10.19 1.58
N ASN A 256 -17.28 9.71 1.45
CA ASN A 256 -16.17 10.54 0.96
C ASN A 256 -16.29 10.79 -0.55
N LEU A 257 -16.55 9.75 -1.35
CA LEU A 257 -16.63 9.88 -2.81
C LEU A 257 -17.87 10.65 -3.26
N GLN A 258 -19.00 10.55 -2.54
CA GLN A 258 -20.18 11.37 -2.83
C GLN A 258 -19.88 12.85 -2.60
N ALA A 259 -19.20 13.22 -1.51
CA ALA A 259 -18.82 14.61 -1.26
C ALA A 259 -17.91 15.17 -2.38
N LEU A 260 -16.98 14.35 -2.88
CA LEU A 260 -16.10 14.71 -3.97
C LEU A 260 -16.86 14.92 -5.29
N TYR A 261 -17.63 13.93 -5.72
CA TYR A 261 -18.25 13.93 -7.06
C TYR A 261 -19.62 14.62 -7.14
N SER A 262 -20.38 14.77 -6.05
CA SER A 262 -21.70 15.45 -6.07
C SER A 262 -21.60 16.97 -6.20
N SER A 263 -20.47 17.57 -5.80
CA SER A 263 -20.23 19.00 -5.98
C SER A 263 -20.26 19.41 -7.46
N ALA A 264 -19.81 18.53 -8.36
CA ALA A 264 -19.82 18.71 -9.80
C ALA A 264 -21.23 18.62 -10.44
N GLU A 265 -22.07 17.72 -9.96
CA GLU A 265 -23.39 17.42 -10.55
C GLU A 265 -24.44 18.51 -10.24
N SER A 266 -24.22 19.31 -9.18
CA SER A 266 -25.18 20.32 -8.69
C SER A 266 -24.83 21.77 -9.07
N SER A 267 -23.61 22.04 -9.55
CA SER A 267 -23.05 23.39 -9.73
C SER A 267 -23.30 24.04 -11.10
N GLY A 268 -23.90 23.37 -12.08
CA GLY A 268 -24.13 23.91 -13.44
C GLY A 268 -22.85 24.21 -14.25
N ILE A 269 -21.68 24.03 -13.65
CA ILE A 269 -20.33 24.08 -14.22
C ILE A 269 -19.93 22.66 -14.64
N SER A 270 -19.15 22.51 -15.71
CA SER A 270 -18.63 21.20 -16.15
C SER A 270 -17.96 20.43 -14.99
N PRO A 271 -18.31 19.15 -14.76
CA PRO A 271 -17.76 18.33 -13.67
C PRO A 271 -16.24 18.37 -13.51
N ALA A 272 -15.52 18.30 -14.64
CA ALA A 272 -14.07 18.34 -14.66
C ALA A 272 -13.48 19.66 -14.10
N SER A 273 -14.19 20.79 -14.26
CA SER A 273 -13.74 22.09 -13.74
C SER A 273 -13.91 22.19 -12.23
N VAL A 274 -14.98 21.59 -11.69
CA VAL A 274 -15.26 21.61 -10.25
C VAL A 274 -14.31 20.69 -9.50
N TYR A 275 -14.06 19.50 -10.05
CA TYR A 275 -13.07 18.57 -9.51
C TYR A 275 -11.68 19.21 -9.46
N SER A 276 -11.24 19.81 -10.57
CA SER A 276 -9.92 20.47 -10.65
C SER A 276 -9.80 21.62 -9.65
N GLN A 277 -10.88 22.37 -9.43
CA GLN A 277 -10.92 23.45 -8.44
C GLN A 277 -10.86 22.92 -7.01
N ASN A 278 -11.60 21.84 -6.70
CA ASN A 278 -11.55 21.21 -5.38
C ASN A 278 -10.16 20.64 -5.07
N ARG A 279 -9.50 20.03 -6.06
CA ARG A 279 -8.13 19.54 -5.93
C ARG A 279 -7.15 20.67 -5.65
N ALA A 280 -7.20 21.75 -6.43
CA ALA A 280 -6.34 22.91 -6.22
C ALA A 280 -6.58 23.59 -4.85
N ASP A 281 -7.82 23.62 -4.38
CA ASP A 281 -8.16 24.14 -3.07
C ASP A 281 -7.63 23.25 -1.93
N PHE A 282 -7.77 21.92 -2.05
CA PHE A 282 -7.21 20.96 -1.10
C PHE A 282 -5.69 21.06 -1.01
N GLU A 283 -5.00 21.04 -2.16
CA GLU A 283 -3.53 21.14 -2.22
C GLU A 283 -3.01 22.45 -1.59
N LYS A 284 -3.81 23.54 -1.69
CA LYS A 284 -3.51 24.81 -1.02
C LYS A 284 -3.78 24.77 0.49
N ALA A 285 -4.87 24.13 0.90
CA ALA A 285 -5.28 24.04 2.31
C ALA A 285 -4.42 23.07 3.11
N TYR A 286 -3.89 22.03 2.47
CA TYR A 286 -3.11 20.96 3.09
C TYR A 286 -1.82 20.66 2.30
N PRO A 287 -0.83 21.57 2.32
CA PRO A 287 0.38 21.47 1.50
C PRO A 287 1.30 20.31 1.90
N ASP A 288 1.16 19.78 3.12
CA ASP A 288 1.89 18.60 3.59
C ASP A 288 1.56 17.35 2.73
N TRP A 289 0.44 17.36 2.00
CA TRP A 289 0.09 16.32 1.03
C TRP A 289 1.23 16.02 0.04
N ASN A 290 1.96 17.02 -0.46
CA ASN A 290 3.04 16.77 -1.43
C ASN A 290 4.19 15.92 -0.84
N ILE A 291 4.43 16.00 0.47
CA ILE A 291 5.39 15.13 1.16
C ILE A 291 4.75 13.77 1.39
N GLN A 292 3.51 13.71 1.85
CA GLN A 292 2.82 12.44 2.14
C GLN A 292 2.58 11.59 0.88
N GLU A 293 2.31 12.23 -0.26
CA GLU A 293 2.22 11.60 -1.57
C GLU A 293 3.55 10.92 -1.94
N GLU A 294 4.69 11.58 -1.69
CA GLU A 294 6.03 10.99 -1.84
C GLU A 294 6.21 9.77 -0.92
N GLN A 295 5.84 9.90 0.36
CA GLN A 295 5.99 8.81 1.33
C GLN A 295 5.14 7.58 0.96
N LEU A 296 3.91 7.79 0.50
CA LEU A 296 3.02 6.72 0.05
C LEU A 296 3.60 6.01 -1.18
N LEU A 297 4.04 6.75 -2.20
CA LEU A 297 4.65 6.17 -3.40
C LEU A 297 5.91 5.38 -3.07
N VAL A 298 6.79 5.92 -2.22
CA VAL A 298 7.99 5.23 -1.75
C VAL A 298 7.63 3.96 -0.97
N TYR A 299 6.61 3.99 -0.12
CA TYR A 299 6.14 2.82 0.61
C TYR A 299 5.67 1.71 -0.33
N TRP A 300 4.81 2.03 -1.30
CA TRP A 300 4.28 1.02 -2.23
C TRP A 300 5.37 0.45 -3.13
N ILE A 301 6.27 1.29 -3.65
CA ILE A 301 7.41 0.85 -4.47
C ILE A 301 8.35 -0.03 -3.65
N TYR A 302 8.71 0.37 -2.43
CA TYR A 302 9.58 -0.45 -1.59
C TYR A 302 8.95 -1.81 -1.26
N THR A 303 7.67 -1.81 -0.86
CA THR A 303 7.01 -2.99 -0.31
C THR A 303 6.61 -4.01 -1.38
N TYR A 304 6.20 -3.57 -2.59
CA TYR A 304 5.58 -4.47 -3.57
C TYR A 304 6.32 -4.61 -4.90
N PHE A 305 7.16 -3.64 -5.29
CA PHE A 305 7.73 -3.62 -6.64
C PHE A 305 8.61 -4.84 -6.95
N CYS A 306 9.50 -5.22 -6.02
CA CYS A 306 10.38 -6.37 -6.22
C CYS A 306 9.64 -7.71 -6.15
N GLY A 307 8.41 -7.75 -5.63
CA GLY A 307 7.53 -8.91 -5.73
C GLY A 307 7.20 -9.30 -7.17
N ALA A 308 7.46 -8.41 -8.15
CA ALA A 308 7.38 -8.75 -9.57
C ALA A 308 8.34 -9.88 -10.01
N VAL A 309 9.32 -10.25 -9.18
CA VAL A 309 10.17 -11.43 -9.43
C VAL A 309 9.35 -12.73 -9.46
N TYR A 310 8.22 -12.78 -8.76
CA TYR A 310 7.40 -13.99 -8.64
C TYR A 310 6.39 -14.18 -9.77
N ASP A 311 5.93 -13.07 -10.38
CA ASP A 311 4.83 -13.08 -11.36
C ASP A 311 5.18 -12.41 -12.70
N GLY A 312 6.30 -11.68 -12.79
CA GLY A 312 6.72 -10.94 -13.98
C GLY A 312 5.91 -9.66 -14.24
N GLU A 313 5.02 -9.25 -13.33
CA GLU A 313 4.06 -8.15 -13.52
C GLU A 313 4.61 -6.80 -13.04
N ILE A 314 5.78 -6.42 -13.56
CA ILE A 314 6.54 -5.20 -13.23
C ILE A 314 5.69 -3.94 -13.34
N PHE A 315 4.96 -3.77 -14.45
CA PHE A 315 4.17 -2.57 -14.66
C PHE A 315 2.94 -2.54 -13.75
N ALA A 316 2.36 -3.69 -13.42
CA ALA A 316 1.24 -3.78 -12.48
C ALA A 316 1.65 -3.29 -11.09
N LYS A 317 2.85 -3.66 -10.59
CA LYS A 317 3.33 -3.17 -9.28
C LYS A 317 3.51 -1.65 -9.23
N VAL A 318 3.99 -1.02 -10.32
CA VAL A 318 4.10 0.45 -10.38
C VAL A 318 2.74 1.13 -10.52
N LYS A 319 1.81 0.53 -11.29
CA LYS A 319 0.42 1.00 -11.31
C LYS A 319 -0.20 0.92 -9.93
N MET A 320 0.05 -0.15 -9.17
CA MET A 320 -0.46 -0.31 -7.80
C MET A 320 0.00 0.84 -6.92
N ALA A 321 1.29 1.18 -6.94
CA ALA A 321 1.82 2.31 -6.19
C ALA A 321 1.12 3.64 -6.52
N VAL A 322 0.94 3.92 -7.81
CA VAL A 322 0.29 5.16 -8.27
C VAL A 322 -1.21 5.16 -7.96
N VAL A 323 -1.93 4.09 -8.30
CA VAL A 323 -3.39 4.01 -8.09
C VAL A 323 -3.71 4.06 -6.60
N CYS A 324 -3.05 3.28 -5.75
CA CYS A 324 -3.30 3.33 -4.30
C CYS A 324 -3.11 4.74 -3.74
N THR A 325 -2.04 5.43 -4.14
CA THR A 325 -1.78 6.81 -3.72
C THR A 325 -2.86 7.78 -4.20
N LEU A 326 -3.27 7.69 -5.46
CA LEU A 326 -4.32 8.55 -6.03
C LEU A 326 -5.71 8.26 -5.43
N LEU A 327 -6.03 6.99 -5.13
CA LEU A 327 -7.28 6.64 -4.47
C LEU A 327 -7.31 7.15 -3.02
N ILE A 328 -6.19 7.10 -2.30
CA ILE A 328 -6.07 7.75 -0.98
C ILE A 328 -6.29 9.27 -1.12
N HIS A 329 -5.70 9.91 -2.13
CA HIS A 329 -5.92 11.34 -2.39
C HIS A 329 -7.40 11.68 -2.66
N GLU A 330 -8.12 10.87 -3.45
CA GLU A 330 -9.56 11.04 -3.67
C GLU A 330 -10.36 10.99 -2.36
N LEU A 331 -9.98 10.09 -1.45
CA LEU A 331 -10.61 9.97 -0.14
C LEU A 331 -10.27 11.16 0.76
N ASP A 332 -9.03 11.66 0.74
CA ASP A 332 -8.58 12.85 1.47
C ASP A 332 -9.37 14.09 1.03
N MET A 333 -9.45 14.33 -0.28
CA MET A 333 -10.26 15.42 -0.84
C MET A 333 -11.75 15.27 -0.51
N GLY A 334 -12.29 14.05 -0.60
CA GLY A 334 -13.67 13.77 -0.22
C GLY A 334 -13.96 14.06 1.26
N ALA A 335 -13.03 13.70 2.15
CA ALA A 335 -13.13 13.99 3.57
C ALA A 335 -13.03 15.49 3.87
N TYR A 336 -12.08 16.19 3.25
CA TYR A 336 -11.94 17.65 3.32
C TYR A 336 -13.24 18.37 2.95
N LEU A 337 -13.84 18.02 1.81
CA LEU A 337 -15.09 18.63 1.34
C LEU A 337 -16.27 18.33 2.28
N LYS A 338 -16.41 17.06 2.69
CA LYS A 338 -17.45 16.61 3.62
C LYS A 338 -17.37 17.30 4.97
N ASN A 339 -16.16 17.62 5.44
CA ASN A 339 -15.90 18.27 6.72
C ASN A 339 -15.92 19.81 6.63
N GLY A 340 -16.48 20.38 5.55
CA GLY A 340 -16.59 21.83 5.40
C GLY A 340 -15.25 22.52 5.10
N ARG A 341 -14.38 21.85 4.32
CA ARG A 341 -13.04 22.32 3.95
C ARG A 341 -12.09 22.42 5.16
N VAL A 342 -12.17 21.44 6.04
CA VAL A 342 -11.23 21.25 7.17
C VAL A 342 -10.65 19.84 7.07
N PHE A 343 -9.33 19.74 7.14
CA PHE A 343 -8.60 18.47 7.04
C PHE A 343 -7.30 18.56 7.83
N CYS A 344 -6.91 17.47 8.47
CA CYS A 344 -5.68 17.37 9.24
C CYS A 344 -5.01 16.00 9.06
N LEU A 345 -3.81 15.85 9.63
CA LEU A 345 -3.04 14.61 9.56
C LEU A 345 -3.82 13.40 10.11
N GLU A 346 -4.61 13.57 11.16
CA GLU A 346 -5.41 12.47 11.74
C GLU A 346 -6.49 11.97 10.76
N ASP A 347 -7.08 12.85 9.95
CA ASP A 347 -8.02 12.44 8.90
C ASP A 347 -7.33 11.56 7.85
N GLN A 348 -6.12 11.96 7.44
CA GLN A 348 -5.34 11.20 6.47
C GLN A 348 -4.86 9.85 7.02
N ILE A 349 -4.42 9.81 8.29
CA ILE A 349 -4.07 8.56 8.96
C ILE A 349 -5.27 7.62 8.95
N ASP A 350 -6.47 8.11 9.32
CA ASP A 350 -7.72 7.34 9.29
C ASP A 350 -8.03 6.75 7.90
N ILE A 351 -7.88 7.58 6.86
CA ILE A 351 -8.10 7.16 5.47
C ILE A 351 -7.08 6.12 5.05
N CYS A 352 -5.80 6.39 5.28
CA CYS A 352 -4.68 5.56 4.85
C CYS A 352 -4.76 4.16 5.47
N TYR A 353 -4.93 4.07 6.80
CA TYR A 353 -4.95 2.77 7.45
C TYR A 353 -6.21 1.96 7.09
N ARG A 354 -7.36 2.61 6.90
CA ARG A 354 -8.59 1.92 6.46
C ARG A 354 -8.46 1.38 5.05
N PHE A 355 -7.91 2.18 4.14
CA PHE A 355 -7.67 1.75 2.75
C PHE A 355 -6.67 0.59 2.71
N SER A 356 -5.50 0.77 3.32
CA SER A 356 -4.46 -0.26 3.39
C SER A 356 -4.97 -1.53 4.05
N ARG A 357 -5.84 -1.44 5.08
CA ARG A 357 -6.42 -2.63 5.69
C ARG A 357 -7.29 -3.41 4.72
N GLU A 358 -8.17 -2.76 3.98
CA GLU A 358 -9.06 -3.45 3.03
C GLU A 358 -8.25 -4.10 1.89
N LEU A 359 -7.12 -3.51 1.52
CA LEU A 359 -6.24 -4.07 0.49
C LEU A 359 -5.31 -5.15 1.07
N GLU A 360 -4.43 -4.81 2.01
CA GLU A 360 -3.30 -5.62 2.47
C GLU A 360 -3.65 -6.72 3.47
N HIS A 361 -4.86 -6.74 4.04
CA HIS A 361 -5.27 -7.83 4.96
C HIS A 361 -5.99 -8.99 4.25
N SER A 362 -6.11 -8.94 2.92
CA SER A 362 -6.64 -10.04 2.13
C SER A 362 -5.78 -10.27 0.89
N ASP A 363 -5.12 -11.43 0.84
CA ASP A 363 -4.39 -11.86 -0.36
C ASP A 363 -5.31 -11.93 -1.58
N LEU A 364 -6.60 -12.25 -1.39
CA LEU A 364 -7.60 -12.23 -2.46
C LEU A 364 -7.82 -10.80 -2.99
N ASN A 365 -7.80 -9.80 -2.12
CA ASN A 365 -7.94 -8.40 -2.53
C ASN A 365 -6.67 -7.89 -3.23
N LEU A 366 -5.49 -8.20 -2.70
CA LEU A 366 -4.21 -7.88 -3.35
C LEU A 366 -4.15 -8.48 -4.76
N ASN A 367 -4.39 -9.79 -4.88
CA ASN A 367 -4.36 -10.49 -6.17
C ASN A 367 -5.41 -9.94 -7.14
N ALA A 368 -6.66 -9.75 -6.69
CA ALA A 368 -7.72 -9.21 -7.54
C ALA A 368 -7.43 -7.78 -8.01
N PHE A 369 -6.76 -6.97 -7.17
CA PHE A 369 -6.34 -5.63 -7.52
C PHE A 369 -5.21 -5.65 -8.56
N GLU A 370 -4.18 -6.46 -8.33
CA GLU A 370 -3.04 -6.61 -9.27
C GLU A 370 -3.49 -7.16 -10.62
N ASP A 371 -4.31 -8.21 -10.65
CA ASP A 371 -4.89 -8.79 -11.87
C ASP A 371 -5.66 -7.72 -12.68
N LEU A 372 -6.42 -6.88 -11.97
CA LEU A 372 -7.18 -5.79 -12.59
C LEU A 372 -6.23 -4.75 -13.20
N LEU A 373 -5.15 -4.38 -12.50
CA LEU A 373 -4.15 -3.43 -12.97
C LEU A 373 -3.33 -3.97 -14.15
N ALA A 374 -3.09 -5.29 -14.19
CA ALA A 374 -2.37 -5.96 -15.27
C ALA A 374 -3.23 -6.03 -16.55
N ALA A 375 -4.47 -6.51 -16.43
CA ALA A 375 -5.27 -6.91 -17.59
C ALA A 375 -6.25 -5.86 -18.11
N ASP A 376 -6.80 -4.98 -17.25
CA ASP A 376 -7.87 -4.07 -17.67
C ASP A 376 -7.32 -2.80 -18.37
N LYS A 377 -7.86 -2.51 -19.57
CA LYS A 377 -7.47 -1.34 -20.38
C LYS A 377 -7.76 -0.01 -19.69
N LEU A 378 -8.62 0.01 -18.68
CA LEU A 378 -8.82 1.18 -17.83
C LEU A 378 -7.50 1.64 -17.19
N PHE A 379 -6.60 0.71 -16.86
CA PHE A 379 -5.29 0.98 -16.26
C PHE A 379 -4.15 0.94 -17.29
N ALA A 380 -4.46 1.10 -18.58
CA ALA A 380 -3.45 1.26 -19.62
C ALA A 380 -2.63 2.55 -19.40
N LEU A 381 -1.39 2.57 -19.90
CA LEU A 381 -0.43 3.66 -19.69
C LEU A 381 -1.03 5.04 -20.05
N GLU A 382 -1.79 5.13 -21.14
CA GLU A 382 -2.42 6.37 -21.58
C GLU A 382 -3.40 6.97 -20.56
N ASN A 383 -4.09 6.13 -19.79
CA ASN A 383 -5.01 6.55 -18.73
C ASN A 383 -4.25 6.86 -17.45
N MET A 384 -3.26 6.04 -17.10
CA MET A 384 -2.39 6.28 -15.95
C MET A 384 -1.67 7.63 -16.05
N LEU A 385 -1.13 7.96 -17.22
CA LEU A 385 -0.51 9.27 -17.48
C LEU A 385 -1.52 10.42 -17.36
N LYS A 386 -2.80 10.19 -17.67
CA LYS A 386 -3.86 11.21 -17.65
C LYS A 386 -4.31 11.59 -16.25
N ILE A 387 -4.28 10.66 -15.30
CA ILE A 387 -4.78 10.86 -13.92
C ILE A 387 -3.72 11.35 -12.93
N CYS A 388 -2.44 11.27 -13.29
CA CYS A 388 -1.30 11.76 -12.50
C CYS A 388 -1.24 13.29 -12.43
#